data_AF-A0A8T5Y4S3-F1
#
_entry.id   AF-A0A8T5Y4S3-F1
#
_cell.length_a   1.000
_cell.length_b   1.000
_cell.length_c   1.000
_cell.angle_alpha   90.00
_cell.angle_beta   90.00
_cell.angle_gamma   90.00
#
_symmetry.space_group_name_H-M   'P 1'
#
loop_
_entity.id
_entity.type
_entity.pdbx_description
1 polymer ?
#
loop_
_entity_poly.entity_id
_entity_poly.type
_entity_poly.pdbx_seq_one_letter_code
_entity_poly.pdbx_strand_id
1 'polypeptide(L)'
;MKLLENPEDRYGPLPTRSFVERELKPHKHLQTNEGAWEYLELHLARVEECFAELQKEDNNIWGWLARKRATSSFTNTTKALRVIIKYHEEDLELLTKMRKHIETKAEERNGLEPHYRYLLGLLDELLAKHK
;
A
#
# COMPACT_ATOMS: atom_id res chain seq x y z
N MET A 1 10.36 -13.20 -3.90
CA MET A 1 10.27 -12.98 -2.44
C MET A 1 8.82 -13.16 -2.05
N LYS A 2 8.52 -14.04 -1.10
CA LYS A 2 7.13 -14.40 -0.70
C LYS A 2 6.19 -13.23 -0.36
N LEU A 3 6.70 -12.02 -0.11
CA LEU A 3 5.85 -10.85 0.16
C LEU A 3 5.19 -10.28 -1.11
N LEU A 4 5.82 -10.51 -2.27
CA LEU A 4 5.37 -10.06 -3.58
C LEU A 4 4.63 -11.16 -4.35
N GLU A 5 4.71 -12.40 -3.85
CA GLU A 5 4.02 -13.56 -4.38
C GLU A 5 2.62 -13.63 -3.74
N ASN A 6 1.57 -13.66 -4.55
CA ASN A 6 0.16 -13.72 -4.14
C ASN A 6 -0.24 -12.73 -3.01
N PRO A 7 -0.22 -11.42 -3.28
CA PRO A 7 -0.60 -10.42 -2.28
C PRO A 7 -2.04 -10.59 -1.77
N GLU A 8 -2.96 -11.11 -2.59
CA GLU A 8 -4.34 -11.41 -2.19
C GLU A 8 -4.42 -12.43 -1.05
N ASP A 9 -3.70 -13.55 -1.16
CA ASP A 9 -3.62 -14.58 -0.11
C ASP A 9 -3.06 -14.02 1.20
N ARG A 10 -2.16 -13.03 1.08
CA ARG A 10 -1.40 -12.47 2.19
C ARG A 10 -2.16 -11.39 2.96
N TYR A 11 -2.92 -10.56 2.26
CA TYR A 11 -3.62 -9.43 2.83
C TYR A 11 -5.11 -9.71 3.07
N GLY A 12 -5.65 -10.81 2.53
CA GLY A 12 -7.04 -11.20 2.65
C GLY A 12 -7.98 -10.26 1.88
N PRO A 13 -9.30 -10.32 2.13
CA PRO A 13 -10.26 -9.42 1.49
C PRO A 13 -10.00 -7.97 1.87
N LEU A 14 -10.42 -7.03 1.00
CA LEU A 14 -10.41 -5.60 1.31
C LEU A 14 -11.15 -5.33 2.63
N PRO A 15 -10.67 -4.39 3.45
CA PRO A 15 -11.33 -4.08 4.71
C PRO A 15 -12.76 -3.56 4.47
N THR A 16 -13.67 -3.88 5.39
CA THR A 16 -15.06 -3.42 5.31
C THR A 16 -15.15 -1.92 5.55
N ARG A 17 -16.19 -1.25 5.03
CA ARG A 17 -16.43 0.17 5.27
C ARG A 17 -16.41 0.53 6.76
N SER A 18 -17.12 -0.27 7.57
CA SER A 18 -17.19 -0.11 9.02
C SER A 18 -15.84 -0.23 9.72
N PHE A 19 -14.95 -1.11 9.23
CA PHE A 19 -13.60 -1.23 9.77
C PHE A 19 -12.80 0.04 9.48
N VAL A 20 -12.82 0.49 8.23
CA VAL A 20 -12.02 1.63 7.78
C VAL A 20 -12.49 2.94 8.42
N GLU A 21 -13.80 3.16 8.54
CA GLU A 21 -14.35 4.32 9.24
C GLU A 21 -13.93 4.36 10.70
N ARG A 22 -13.95 3.21 11.39
CA ARG A 22 -13.50 3.12 12.78
C ARG A 22 -12.01 3.42 12.90
N GLU A 23 -11.20 2.88 12.00
CA GLU A 23 -9.75 3.05 11.99
C GLU A 23 -9.35 4.52 11.75
N LEU A 24 -10.03 5.20 10.82
CA LEU A 24 -9.72 6.59 10.46
C LEU A 24 -10.48 7.64 11.26
N LYS A 25 -11.49 7.27 12.05
CA LYS A 25 -12.21 8.17 12.95
C LYS A 25 -11.31 9.07 13.81
N PRO A 26 -10.23 8.57 14.46
CA PRO A 26 -9.31 9.43 15.21
C PRO A 26 -8.39 10.28 14.32
N HIS A 27 -8.24 9.96 13.03
CA HIS A 27 -7.29 10.57 12.11
C HIS A 27 -7.97 11.49 11.09
N LYS A 28 -8.59 12.58 11.58
CA LYS A 28 -9.35 13.52 10.72
C LYS A 28 -8.57 14.07 9.53
N HIS A 29 -7.26 14.26 9.68
CA HIS A 29 -6.39 14.73 8.60
C HIS A 29 -6.34 13.76 7.40
N LEU A 30 -6.46 12.44 7.64
CA LEU A 30 -6.46 11.43 6.57
C LEU A 30 -7.82 11.32 5.85
N GLN A 31 -8.86 11.98 6.37
CA GLN A 31 -10.19 11.98 5.78
C GLN A 31 -10.34 13.03 4.67
N THR A 32 -9.33 13.88 4.46
CA THR A 32 -9.28 14.83 3.34
C THR A 32 -8.50 14.26 2.16
N ASN A 33 -8.77 14.74 0.96
CA ASN A 33 -8.06 14.29 -0.25
C ASN A 33 -6.56 14.59 -0.19
N GLU A 34 -6.21 15.75 0.36
CA GLU A 34 -4.82 16.16 0.55
C GLU A 34 -4.10 15.25 1.54
N GLY A 35 -4.68 15.00 2.72
CA GLY A 35 -4.05 14.13 3.71
C GLY A 35 -3.98 12.67 3.25
N ALA A 36 -4.97 12.19 2.51
CA ALA A 36 -4.93 10.86 1.89
C ALA A 36 -3.83 10.74 0.83
N TRP A 37 -3.63 11.79 0.04
CA TRP A 37 -2.55 11.87 -0.94
C TRP A 37 -1.17 11.87 -0.29
N GLU A 38 -0.95 12.74 0.71
CA GLU A 38 0.31 12.76 1.47
C GLU A 38 0.57 11.42 2.15
N TYR A 39 -0.47 10.79 2.69
CA TYR A 39 -0.36 9.48 3.33
C TYR A 39 0.02 8.39 2.33
N LEU A 40 -0.55 8.41 1.12
CA LEU A 40 -0.16 7.52 0.03
C LEU A 40 1.32 7.67 -0.29
N GLU A 41 1.79 8.89 -0.56
CA GLU A 41 3.20 9.15 -0.91
C GLU A 41 4.16 8.64 0.17
N LEU A 42 3.87 8.97 1.44
CA LEU A 42 4.66 8.53 2.58
C LEU A 42 4.74 7.00 2.67
N HIS A 43 3.63 6.31 2.45
CA HIS A 43 3.56 4.87 2.58
C HIS A 43 4.18 4.15 1.37
N LEU A 44 4.13 4.72 0.16
CA LEU A 44 4.86 4.20 -0.99
C LEU A 44 6.37 4.32 -0.79
N ALA A 45 6.87 5.48 -0.35
CA ALA A 45 8.28 5.64 0.02
C ALA A 45 8.70 4.65 1.11
N ARG A 46 7.84 4.42 2.10
CA ARG A 46 8.11 3.44 3.17
C ARG A 46 8.17 2.00 2.65
N VAL A 47 7.34 1.64 1.67
CA VAL A 47 7.40 0.33 0.99
C VAL A 47 8.75 0.16 0.29
N GLU A 48 9.22 1.19 -0.41
CA GLU A 48 10.53 1.20 -1.10
C GLU A 48 11.68 1.01 -0.12
N GLU A 49 11.70 1.75 0.99
CA GLU A 49 12.69 1.58 2.06
C GLU A 49 12.70 0.16 2.63
N CYS A 50 11.51 -0.39 2.92
CA CYS A 50 11.40 -1.75 3.45
C CYS A 50 11.89 -2.77 2.43
N PHE A 51 11.59 -2.56 1.15
CA PHE A 51 12.04 -3.45 0.08
C PHE A 51 13.55 -3.41 -0.08
N ALA A 52 14.16 -2.22 -0.08
CA ALA A 52 15.60 -2.06 -0.13
C ALA A 52 16.30 -2.78 1.03
N GLU A 53 15.76 -2.71 2.24
CA GLU A 53 16.27 -3.46 3.40
C GLU A 53 16.18 -4.98 3.20
N LEU A 54 15.08 -5.47 2.59
CA LEU A 54 14.88 -6.89 2.33
C LEU A 54 15.81 -7.45 1.24
N GLN A 55 16.32 -6.60 0.33
CA GLN A 55 17.31 -6.98 -0.68
C GLN A 55 18.74 -7.07 -0.12
N LYS A 56 19.00 -6.58 1.10
CA LYS A 56 20.35 -6.64 1.68
C LYS A 56 20.74 -8.07 2.02
N GLU A 57 21.88 -8.52 1.52
CA GLU A 57 22.49 -9.82 1.83
C GLU A 57 23.29 -9.77 3.15
N ASP A 58 22.65 -9.40 4.26
CA ASP A 58 23.25 -9.54 5.60
C ASP A 58 22.75 -10.80 6.30
N ASN A 59 23.66 -11.75 6.53
CA ASN A 59 23.38 -13.07 7.11
C ASN A 59 23.70 -13.15 8.61
N ASN A 60 24.03 -12.03 9.26
CA ASN A 60 24.22 -12.00 10.71
C ASN A 60 22.88 -11.87 11.48
N ILE A 61 22.92 -11.99 12.81
CA ILE A 61 21.72 -11.90 13.68
C ILE A 61 21.02 -10.54 13.53
N TRP A 62 21.77 -9.45 13.36
CA TRP A 62 21.23 -8.11 13.14
C TRP A 62 20.53 -7.99 11.77
N GLY A 63 21.11 -8.56 10.72
CA GLY A 63 20.51 -8.67 9.40
C GLY A 63 19.20 -9.46 9.43
N TRP A 64 19.16 -10.57 10.17
CA TRP A 64 17.92 -11.32 10.37
C TRP A 64 16.83 -10.50 11.09
N LEU A 65 17.19 -9.80 12.16
CA LEU A 65 16.28 -8.90 12.88
C LEU A 65 15.77 -7.76 11.99
N ALA A 66 16.67 -7.16 11.20
CA ALA A 66 16.34 -6.09 10.26
C ALA A 66 15.35 -6.56 9.19
N ARG A 67 15.60 -7.72 8.56
CA ARG A 67 14.67 -8.31 7.58
C ARG A 67 13.30 -8.65 8.19
N LYS A 68 13.27 -9.16 9.42
CA LYS A 68 11.99 -9.44 10.11
C LYS A 68 11.20 -8.15 10.35
N ARG A 69 11.88 -7.08 10.79
CA ARG A 69 11.27 -5.75 10.99
C ARG A 69 10.79 -5.15 9.67
N ALA A 70 11.60 -5.21 8.62
CA ALA A 70 11.25 -4.73 7.29
C ALA A 70 10.05 -5.48 6.71
N THR A 71 10.00 -6.81 6.87
CA THR A 71 8.84 -7.64 6.46
C THR A 71 7.55 -7.21 7.16
N SER A 72 7.62 -7.00 8.48
CA SER A 72 6.46 -6.54 9.27
C SER A 72 6.02 -5.14 8.85
N SER A 73 6.97 -4.23 8.71
CA SER A 73 6.73 -2.85 8.27
C SER A 73 6.09 -2.83 6.88
N PHE A 74 6.66 -3.54 5.90
CA PHE A 74 6.10 -3.66 4.55
C PHE A 74 4.64 -4.13 4.56
N THR A 75 4.36 -5.16 5.37
CA THR A 75 3.01 -5.74 5.47
C THR A 75 2.02 -4.73 6.08
N ASN A 76 2.42 -4.03 7.14
CA ASN A 76 1.55 -3.05 7.81
C ASN A 76 1.34 -1.81 6.94
N THR A 77 2.38 -1.33 6.27
CA THR A 77 2.32 -0.22 5.32
C THR A 77 1.37 -0.56 4.16
N THR A 78 1.44 -1.78 3.62
CA THR A 78 0.49 -2.23 2.59
C THR A 78 -0.94 -2.29 3.11
N LYS A 79 -1.16 -2.75 4.36
CA LYS A 79 -2.50 -2.73 4.96
C LYS A 79 -3.04 -1.31 5.14
N ALA A 80 -2.19 -0.38 5.57
CA ALA A 80 -2.52 1.03 5.70
C ALA A 80 -2.92 1.65 4.35
N LEU A 81 -2.18 1.34 3.27
CA LEU A 81 -2.54 1.74 1.91
C LEU A 81 -3.93 1.22 1.51
N ARG A 82 -4.27 -0.03 1.83
CA ARG A 82 -5.60 -0.58 1.57
C ARG A 82 -6.70 0.13 2.35
N VAL A 83 -6.44 0.50 3.59
CA VAL A 83 -7.37 1.25 4.45
C VAL A 83 -7.65 2.62 3.84
N ILE A 84 -6.62 3.39 3.48
CA ILE A 84 -6.83 4.74 2.94
C ILE A 84 -7.52 4.70 1.57
N ILE A 85 -7.12 3.79 0.68
CA ILE A 85 -7.74 3.60 -0.64
C ILE A 85 -9.23 3.26 -0.48
N LYS A 86 -9.55 2.33 0.44
CA LYS A 86 -10.94 1.92 0.69
C LYS A 86 -11.78 3.01 1.35
N TYR A 87 -11.19 3.84 2.20
CA TYR A 87 -11.92 4.95 2.83
C TYR A 87 -12.42 5.95 1.79
N HIS A 88 -11.57 6.24 0.81
CA HIS A 88 -11.84 7.19 -0.26
C HIS A 88 -12.48 6.52 -1.48
N GLU A 89 -13.16 5.38 -1.30
CA GLU A 89 -13.71 4.62 -2.43
C GLU A 89 -14.75 5.39 -3.26
N GLU A 90 -15.40 6.40 -2.66
CA GLU A 90 -16.39 7.26 -3.32
C GLU A 90 -15.76 8.46 -4.05
N ASP A 91 -14.47 8.74 -3.85
CA ASP A 91 -13.76 9.87 -4.47
C ASP A 91 -13.02 9.43 -5.74
N LEU A 92 -13.72 9.46 -6.86
CA LEU A 92 -13.19 9.00 -8.15
C LEU A 92 -11.99 9.81 -8.65
N GLU A 93 -11.95 11.11 -8.33
CA GLU A 93 -10.85 11.98 -8.75
C GLU A 93 -9.57 11.58 -8.01
N LEU A 94 -9.66 11.42 -6.70
CA LEU A 94 -8.55 10.96 -5.87
C LEU A 94 -8.11 9.56 -6.29
N LEU A 95 -9.02 8.59 -6.43
CA LEU A 95 -8.65 7.23 -6.85
C LEU A 95 -7.96 7.20 -8.22
N THR A 96 -8.43 8.00 -9.18
CA THR A 96 -7.79 8.12 -10.50
C THR A 96 -6.39 8.74 -10.38
N LYS A 97 -6.22 9.75 -9.54
CA LYS A 97 -4.92 10.38 -9.26
C LYS A 97 -3.95 9.39 -8.62
N MET A 98 -4.39 8.64 -7.61
CA MET A 98 -3.62 7.58 -6.95
C MET A 98 -3.19 6.50 -7.95
N ARG A 99 -4.12 6.05 -8.79
CA ARG A 99 -3.87 5.04 -9.82
C ARG A 99 -2.77 5.47 -10.78
N LYS A 100 -2.88 6.67 -11.37
CA LYS A 100 -1.86 7.20 -12.32
C LYS A 100 -0.47 7.29 -11.69
N HIS A 101 -0.40 7.68 -10.42
CA HIS A 101 0.88 7.78 -9.71
C HIS A 101 1.49 6.40 -9.45
N ILE A 102 0.69 5.44 -8.96
CA ILE A 102 1.17 4.07 -8.74
C ILE A 102 1.56 3.41 -10.07
N GLU A 103 0.87 3.72 -11.17
CA GLU A 103 1.22 3.26 -12.52
C GLU A 103 2.60 3.78 -12.93
N THR A 104 2.89 5.06 -12.71
CA THR A 104 4.24 5.62 -12.92
C THR A 104 5.28 4.87 -12.07
N LYS A 105 4.99 4.58 -10.80
CA LYS A 105 5.89 3.81 -9.93
C LYS A 105 6.06 2.35 -10.34
N ALA A 106 5.05 1.74 -10.97
CA ALA A 106 5.13 0.38 -11.49
C ALA A 106 6.08 0.27 -12.69
N GLU A 107 6.22 1.34 -13.46
CA GLU A 107 7.15 1.43 -14.60
C GLU A 107 8.61 1.64 -14.17
N GLU A 108 8.83 2.12 -12.95
CA GLU A 108 10.17 2.19 -12.36
C GLU A 108 10.74 0.78 -12.19
N ARG A 109 11.91 0.51 -12.78
CA ARG A 109 12.58 -0.81 -12.72
C ARG A 109 13.24 -1.06 -11.37
N ASN A 110 12.44 -1.11 -10.31
CA ASN A 110 12.87 -1.23 -8.91
C ASN A 110 12.51 -2.60 -8.28
N GLY A 111 11.87 -3.51 -9.03
CA GLY A 111 11.49 -4.85 -8.54
C GLY A 111 10.24 -4.88 -7.65
N LEU A 112 9.61 -3.74 -7.37
CA LEU A 112 8.34 -3.63 -6.65
C LEU A 112 7.11 -3.71 -7.56
N GLU A 113 7.31 -3.89 -8.86
CA GLU A 113 6.23 -4.02 -9.84
C GLU A 113 5.08 -4.96 -9.41
N PRO A 114 5.32 -6.17 -8.84
CA PRO A 114 4.22 -7.01 -8.37
C PRO A 114 3.36 -6.37 -7.26
N HIS A 115 3.98 -5.58 -6.37
CA HIS A 115 3.27 -4.85 -5.33
C HIS A 115 2.44 -3.70 -5.91
N TYR A 116 3.01 -2.93 -6.84
CA TYR A 116 2.29 -1.84 -7.48
C TYR A 116 1.14 -2.32 -8.36
N ARG A 117 1.34 -3.41 -9.12
CA ARG A 117 0.26 -4.07 -9.87
C ARG A 117 -0.88 -4.54 -8.97
N TYR A 118 -0.56 -5.03 -7.78
CA TYR A 118 -1.58 -5.36 -6.78
C TYR A 118 -2.40 -4.14 -6.35
N LEU A 119 -1.74 -3.02 -6.00
CA LEU A 119 -2.46 -1.79 -5.64
C LEU A 119 -3.28 -1.23 -6.80
N LEU A 120 -2.79 -1.32 -8.04
CA LEU A 120 -3.52 -0.96 -9.25
C LEU A 120 -4.78 -1.82 -9.42
N GLY A 121 -4.69 -3.14 -9.19
CA GLY A 121 -5.85 -4.02 -9.23
C GLY A 121 -6.95 -3.59 -8.25
N LEU A 122 -6.57 -3.22 -7.01
CA LEU A 122 -7.52 -2.70 -6.03
C LEU A 122 -8.19 -1.40 -6.50
N LEU A 123 -7.42 -0.48 -7.08
CA LEU A 123 -7.94 0.79 -7.58
C LEU A 123 -8.86 0.58 -8.78
N ASP A 124 -8.50 -0.32 -9.70
CA ASP A 124 -9.31 -0.67 -10.86
C ASP A 124 -10.65 -1.31 -10.46
N GLU A 125 -10.64 -2.21 -9.46
CA GLU A 125 -11.86 -2.78 -8.90
C GLU A 125 -12.78 -1.73 -8.28
N LEU A 126 -12.23 -0.76 -7.54
CA LEU A 126 -13.02 0.31 -6.95
C LEU A 126 -13.57 1.25 -8.03
N LEU A 127 -12.74 1.71 -8.97
CA LEU A 127 -13.18 2.57 -10.07
C LEU A 127 -14.24 1.91 -10.95
N ALA A 128 -14.16 0.58 -11.16
CA ALA A 128 -15.13 -0.16 -11.94
C ALA A 128 -16.52 -0.21 -11.29
N LYS A 129 -16.64 -0.10 -9.96
CA LYS A 129 -17.94 -0.08 -9.25
C LYS A 129 -18.75 1.18 -9.51
N HIS A 130 -18.12 2.23 -10.04
CA HIS A 130 -18.74 3.54 -10.29
C HIS A 130 -18.91 3.85 -11.79
N LYS A 131 -18.67 2.86 -12.67
CA LYS A 131 -18.95 2.92 -14.12
C LYS A 131 -20.31 2.29 -14.41
#